data_AF-A0A954TKR7-F1
#
_entry.id   AF-A0A954TKR7-F1
#
_cell.length_a   1.000
_cell.length_b   1.000
_cell.length_c   1.000
_cell.angle_alpha   90.00
_cell.angle_beta   90.00
_cell.angle_gamma   90.00
#
_symmetry.space_group_name_H-M   'P 1'
#
loop_
_entity.id
_entity.type
_entity.pdbx_description
1 polymer ?
#
loop_
_entity_poly.entity_id
_entity_poly.type
_entity_poly.pdbx_seq_one_letter_code
_entity_poly.pdbx_strand_id
1 'polypeptide(L)'
;MILSKFAEQLHAFSAHPHLQSRLCVVLTALPEVVQRDFMDDHSFRITLEDFTPGQGWKLFMACPTPTAMMTRCVVLRRKLNDTSLQFTDYVIAHELAHAYLRNGGWGEITDIELAADALAASWGFERPASWRKS
;
A
#
# COMPACT_ATOMS: atom_id res chain seq x y z
N MET A 1 12.17 3.48 18.57
CA MET A 1 10.80 4.03 18.75
C MET A 1 10.15 4.27 17.38
N ILE A 2 10.11 3.22 16.52
CA ILE A 2 9.66 3.32 15.11
C ILE A 2 8.19 2.91 14.94
N LEU A 3 7.66 2.11 15.88
CA LEU A 3 6.27 1.63 15.89
C LEU A 3 5.21 2.73 16.11
N SER A 4 5.60 3.95 16.49
CA SER A 4 4.65 5.02 16.83
C SER A 4 4.10 5.80 15.64
N LYS A 5 4.82 5.89 14.50
CA LYS A 5 4.42 6.77 13.38
C LYS A 5 3.25 6.24 12.55
N PHE A 6 3.10 4.93 12.44
CA PHE A 6 2.07 4.27 11.63
C PHE A 6 1.24 3.26 12.44
N ALA A 7 1.11 3.48 13.74
CA ALA A 7 0.48 2.53 14.65
C ALA A 7 -0.97 2.19 14.25
N GLU A 8 -1.74 3.18 13.78
CA GLU A 8 -3.11 2.99 13.32
C GLU A 8 -3.17 2.12 12.05
N GLN A 9 -2.29 2.38 11.08
CA GLN A 9 -2.21 1.64 9.83
C GLN A 9 -1.73 0.19 10.06
N LEU A 10 -0.87 -0.02 11.05
CA LEU A 10 -0.34 -1.34 11.41
C LEU A 10 -1.31 -2.17 12.26
N HIS A 11 -2.34 -1.57 12.85
CA HIS A 11 -3.28 -2.27 13.74
C HIS A 11 -4.06 -3.38 13.01
N ALA A 12 -4.47 -3.13 11.76
CA ALA A 12 -5.19 -4.08 10.92
C ALA A 12 -4.39 -5.37 10.63
N PHE A 13 -3.07 -5.33 10.84
CA PHE A 13 -2.15 -6.44 10.57
C PHE A 13 -1.67 -7.14 11.84
N SER A 14 -2.24 -6.84 13.01
CA SER A 14 -1.83 -7.44 14.30
C SER A 14 -1.92 -8.97 14.33
N ALA A 15 -2.85 -9.57 13.58
CA ALA A 15 -2.97 -11.02 13.41
C ALA A 15 -1.96 -11.61 12.39
N HIS A 16 -1.19 -10.76 11.70
CA HIS A 16 -0.26 -11.11 10.63
C HIS A 16 1.11 -10.45 10.86
N PRO A 17 1.87 -10.89 11.89
CA PRO A 17 3.08 -10.19 12.36
C PRO A 17 4.18 -10.08 11.30
N HIS A 18 4.29 -11.05 10.39
CA HIS A 18 5.23 -10.96 9.27
C HIS A 18 4.86 -9.79 8.35
N LEU A 19 3.62 -9.76 7.86
CA LEU A 19 3.16 -8.70 6.98
C LEU A 19 3.18 -7.32 7.66
N GLN A 20 2.85 -7.26 8.95
CA GLN A 20 2.99 -6.04 9.76
C GLN A 20 4.44 -5.56 9.80
N SER A 21 5.40 -6.46 10.02
CA SER A 21 6.83 -6.13 10.01
C SER A 21 7.28 -5.63 8.64
N ARG A 22 6.84 -6.27 7.55
CA ARG A 22 7.17 -5.82 6.18
C ARG A 22 6.58 -4.45 5.86
N LEU A 23 5.33 -4.22 6.22
CA LEU A 23 4.68 -2.93 6.05
C LEU A 23 5.44 -1.81 6.77
N CYS A 24 5.90 -2.08 8.00
CA CYS A 24 6.75 -1.15 8.75
C CYS A 24 8.08 -0.89 8.03
N VAL A 25 8.76 -1.92 7.52
CA VAL A 25 10.01 -1.78 6.76
C VAL A 25 9.80 -0.90 5.53
N VAL A 26 8.79 -1.18 4.71
CA VAL A 26 8.52 -0.41 3.49
C VAL A 26 8.14 1.03 3.83
N LEU A 27 7.20 1.27 4.76
CA LEU A 27 6.76 2.62 5.14
C LEU A 27 7.91 3.49 5.68
N THR A 28 8.86 2.88 6.38
CA THR A 28 10.03 3.59 6.93
C THR A 28 11.12 3.84 5.89
N ALA A 29 11.18 3.05 4.84
CA ALA A 29 12.07 3.23 3.70
C ALA A 29 11.59 4.32 2.72
N LEU A 30 10.28 4.67 2.74
CA LEU A 30 9.74 5.70 1.85
C LEU A 30 10.40 7.07 2.09
N PRO A 31 10.49 7.93 1.05
CA PRO A 31 10.94 9.30 1.24
C PRO A 31 10.09 10.07 2.26
N GLU A 32 10.70 10.97 3.03
CA GLU A 32 10.00 11.71 4.09
C GLU A 32 8.78 12.50 3.59
N VAL A 33 8.80 12.97 2.34
CA VAL A 33 7.68 13.68 1.71
C VAL A 33 6.47 12.75 1.51
N VAL A 34 6.72 11.49 1.17
CA VAL A 34 5.68 10.47 0.99
C VAL A 34 5.15 10.02 2.36
N GLN A 35 6.05 9.82 3.34
CA GLN A 35 5.64 9.52 4.71
C GLN A 35 4.74 10.63 5.28
N ARG A 36 5.08 11.90 5.06
CA ARG A 36 4.27 13.06 5.48
C ARG A 36 2.91 13.10 4.79
N ASP A 37 2.85 12.92 3.47
CA ASP A 37 1.57 12.91 2.74
C ASP A 37 0.59 11.87 3.31
N PHE A 38 1.08 10.67 3.70
CA PHE A 38 0.23 9.66 4.34
C PHE A 38 -0.15 9.96 5.78
N MET A 39 0.72 10.61 6.55
CA MET A 39 0.42 10.99 7.94
C MET A 39 -0.56 12.16 8.03
N ASP A 40 -0.43 13.13 7.12
CA ASP A 40 -1.28 14.31 7.08
C ASP A 40 -2.68 14.00 6.51
N ASP A 41 -2.81 12.92 5.74
CA ASP A 41 -4.10 12.44 5.24
C ASP A 41 -4.79 11.49 6.24
N HIS A 42 -5.65 12.05 7.09
CA HIS A 42 -6.44 11.27 8.05
C HIS A 42 -7.37 10.23 7.41
N SER A 43 -7.65 10.31 6.10
CA SER A 43 -8.45 9.33 5.37
C SER A 43 -7.63 8.15 4.83
N PHE A 44 -6.29 8.26 4.85
CA PHE A 44 -5.40 7.19 4.41
C PHE A 44 -5.54 5.97 5.33
N ARG A 45 -5.75 4.80 4.73
CA ARG A 45 -5.90 3.53 5.43
C ARG A 45 -5.18 2.43 4.68
N ILE A 46 -4.64 1.48 5.44
CA ILE A 46 -4.08 0.24 4.91
C ILE A 46 -4.87 -0.90 5.55
N THR A 47 -5.45 -1.78 4.74
CA THR A 47 -6.29 -2.89 5.19
C THR A 47 -5.87 -4.19 4.53
N LEU A 48 -6.24 -5.30 5.14
CA LEU A 48 -6.14 -6.63 4.53
C LEU A 48 -7.37 -6.92 3.67
N GLU A 49 -7.15 -7.70 2.61
CA GLU A 49 -8.21 -8.26 1.80
C GLU A 49 -8.96 -9.36 2.57
N ASP A 50 -10.19 -9.06 3.00
CA ASP A 50 -11.11 -9.99 3.66
C ASP A 50 -11.93 -10.83 2.66
N PHE A 51 -11.38 -11.11 1.47
CA PHE A 51 -12.09 -11.90 0.47
C PHE A 51 -12.44 -13.28 1.03
N THR A 52 -13.74 -13.55 1.14
CA THR A 52 -14.30 -14.84 1.58
C THR A 52 -15.10 -15.41 0.41
N PRO A 53 -14.71 -16.57 -0.17
CA PRO A 53 -15.44 -17.18 -1.28
C PRO A 53 -16.91 -17.41 -0.90
N GLY A 54 -17.84 -16.82 -1.66
CA GLY A 54 -19.29 -16.92 -1.41
C GLY A 54 -19.93 -15.74 -0.66
N GLN A 55 -19.17 -14.83 -0.05
CA GLN A 55 -19.72 -13.61 0.59
C GLN A 55 -19.40 -12.30 -0.16
N GLY A 56 -18.51 -12.33 -1.14
CA GLY A 56 -18.05 -11.12 -1.84
C GLY A 56 -17.03 -10.31 -1.01
N TRP A 57 -16.67 -9.13 -1.52
CA TRP A 57 -15.69 -8.22 -0.93
C TRP A 57 -16.38 -7.22 0.01
N LYS A 58 -15.78 -6.92 1.16
CA LYS A 58 -16.19 -5.81 2.04
C LYS A 58 -15.02 -4.86 2.22
N LEU A 59 -14.91 -3.85 1.36
CA LEU A 59 -14.05 -2.71 1.63
C LEU A 59 -14.81 -1.76 2.58
N PHE A 60 -14.34 -1.59 3.81
CA PHE A 60 -14.76 -0.46 4.63
C PHE A 60 -14.09 0.79 4.06
N MET A 61 -14.70 1.38 3.04
CA MET A 61 -14.32 2.74 2.61
C MET A 61 -14.86 3.72 3.64
N ALA A 62 -13.97 4.48 4.28
CA ALA A 62 -14.40 5.68 4.99
C ALA A 62 -15.19 6.54 3.98
N CYS A 63 -16.34 7.07 4.38
CA CYS A 63 -17.19 7.87 3.48
C CYS A 63 -16.35 9.05 2.94
N PRO A 64 -16.28 9.28 1.62
CA PRO A 64 -15.54 10.41 1.07
C PRO A 64 -16.12 11.71 1.63
N THR A 65 -15.30 12.51 2.32
CA THR A 65 -15.69 13.87 2.68
C THR A 65 -15.83 14.70 1.39
N PRO A 66 -16.67 15.76 1.36
CA PRO A 66 -16.90 16.57 0.16
C PRO A 66 -15.63 17.16 -0.47
N THR A 67 -14.53 17.19 0.27
CA THR A 67 -13.22 17.71 -0.13
C THR A 67 -12.24 16.63 -0.59
N ALA A 68 -12.53 15.34 -0.36
CA ALA A 68 -11.69 14.21 -0.72
C ALA A 68 -12.39 13.38 -1.82
N MET A 69 -12.15 13.72 -3.08
CA MET A 69 -12.76 13.04 -4.24
C MET A 69 -12.34 11.55 -4.39
N MET A 70 -11.34 11.07 -3.64
CA MET A 70 -10.95 9.66 -3.60
C MET A 70 -10.45 9.29 -2.20
N THR A 71 -10.94 8.18 -1.66
CA THR A 71 -10.45 7.57 -0.42
C THR A 71 -9.19 6.78 -0.72
N ARG A 72 -8.09 7.08 0.00
CA ARG A 72 -6.79 6.42 -0.19
C ARG A 72 -6.70 5.18 0.69
N CYS A 73 -7.35 4.11 0.26
CA CYS A 73 -7.31 2.82 0.96
C CYS A 73 -6.43 1.83 0.19
N VAL A 74 -5.31 1.43 0.78
CA VAL A 74 -4.45 0.37 0.27
C VAL A 74 -4.95 -0.97 0.80
N VAL A 75 -5.21 -1.92 -0.10
CA VAL A 75 -5.72 -3.24 0.26
C VAL A 75 -4.67 -4.30 -0.09
N LEU A 76 -4.12 -4.94 0.95
CA LEU A 76 -3.09 -5.97 0.78
C LEU A 76 -3.70 -7.37 0.85
N ARG A 77 -3.30 -8.25 -0.05
CA ARG A 77 -3.77 -9.65 -0.07
C ARG A 77 -3.13 -10.46 1.06
N ARG A 78 -3.93 -11.29 1.75
CA ARG A 78 -3.43 -12.21 2.80
C ARG A 78 -2.35 -13.17 2.32
N LYS A 79 -2.41 -13.59 1.05
CA LYS A 79 -1.42 -14.47 0.41
C LYS A 79 -0.01 -13.88 0.35
N LEU A 80 0.15 -12.56 0.53
CA LEU A 80 1.47 -11.91 0.61
C LEU A 80 2.29 -12.37 1.82
N ASN A 81 1.65 -12.97 2.81
CA ASN A 81 2.35 -13.57 3.95
C ASN A 81 3.16 -14.82 3.56
N ASP A 82 2.79 -15.48 2.45
CA ASP A 82 3.38 -16.75 2.00
C ASP A 82 4.28 -16.57 0.77
N THR A 83 4.43 -15.33 0.27
CA THR A 83 5.29 -14.99 -0.86
C THR A 83 6.71 -14.63 -0.44
N SER A 84 7.63 -14.55 -1.41
CA SER A 84 9.00 -14.15 -1.12
C SER A 84 9.07 -12.72 -0.56
N LEU A 85 10.05 -12.47 0.31
CA LEU A 85 10.24 -11.18 0.98
C LEU A 85 10.36 -10.00 0.01
N GLN A 86 11.09 -10.19 -1.10
CA GLN A 86 11.26 -9.17 -2.13
C GLN A 86 9.96 -8.87 -2.87
N PHE A 87 9.16 -9.90 -3.15
CA PHE A 87 7.87 -9.75 -3.80
C PHE A 87 6.86 -9.04 -2.91
N THR A 88 6.79 -9.43 -1.62
CA THR A 88 5.91 -8.79 -0.65
C THR A 88 6.24 -7.31 -0.48
N ASP A 89 7.52 -6.95 -0.38
CA ASP A 89 7.93 -5.54 -0.26
C ASP A 89 7.59 -4.72 -1.50
N TYR A 90 7.87 -5.29 -2.68
CA TYR A 90 7.51 -4.66 -3.94
C TYR A 90 5.99 -4.42 -4.01
N VAL A 91 5.15 -5.40 -3.68
CA VAL A 91 3.69 -5.21 -3.71
C VAL A 91 3.25 -4.11 -2.75
N ILE A 92 3.78 -4.11 -1.53
CA ILE A 92 3.46 -3.06 -0.56
C ILE A 92 3.85 -1.68 -1.11
N ALA A 93 5.07 -1.55 -1.66
CA ALA A 93 5.53 -0.30 -2.25
C ALA A 93 4.68 0.12 -3.46
N HIS A 94 4.29 -0.83 -4.32
CA HIS A 94 3.44 -0.59 -5.50
C HIS A 94 2.07 -0.05 -5.11
N GLU A 95 1.41 -0.66 -4.14
CA GLU A 95 0.09 -0.18 -3.70
C GLU A 95 0.18 1.17 -2.97
N LEU A 96 1.28 1.42 -2.26
CA LEU A 96 1.55 2.74 -1.67
C LEU A 96 1.81 3.79 -2.77
N ALA A 97 2.47 3.42 -3.87
CA ALA A 97 2.67 4.29 -5.02
C ALA A 97 1.33 4.69 -5.65
N HIS A 98 0.40 3.75 -5.83
CA HIS A 98 -0.97 4.05 -6.25
C HIS A 98 -1.66 5.05 -5.33
N ALA A 99 -1.55 4.84 -4.02
CA ALA A 99 -2.14 5.74 -3.03
C ALA A 99 -1.52 7.15 -3.08
N TYR A 100 -0.21 7.26 -3.21
CA TYR A 100 0.49 8.56 -3.29
C TYR A 100 0.15 9.31 -4.58
N LEU A 101 0.13 8.61 -5.72
CA LEU A 101 -0.23 9.17 -7.02
C LEU A 101 -1.74 9.42 -7.17
N ARG A 102 -2.55 8.95 -6.21
CA ARG A 102 -4.02 8.98 -6.28
C ARG A 102 -4.55 8.29 -7.56
N ASN A 103 -3.94 7.16 -7.92
CA ASN A 103 -4.17 6.44 -9.18
C ASN A 103 -3.93 7.31 -10.43
N GLY A 104 -3.05 8.30 -10.33
CA GLY A 104 -2.60 9.14 -11.45
C GLY A 104 -1.29 8.66 -12.06
N GLY A 105 -0.84 9.38 -13.09
CA GLY A 105 0.47 9.17 -13.72
C GLY A 105 1.63 9.73 -12.89
N TRP A 106 2.85 9.45 -13.33
CA TRP A 106 4.09 9.96 -12.74
C TRP A 106 5.05 10.48 -13.81
N GLY A 107 5.33 11.79 -13.77
CA GLY A 107 6.08 12.45 -14.85
C GLY A 107 5.36 12.30 -16.19
N GLU A 108 6.05 11.74 -17.18
CA GLU A 108 5.49 11.44 -18.51
C GLU A 108 4.74 10.09 -18.57
N ILE A 109 4.77 9.29 -17.50
CA ILE A 109 4.12 7.98 -17.46
C ILE A 109 2.65 8.18 -17.11
N THR A 110 1.76 8.04 -18.09
CA THR A 110 0.31 8.21 -17.91
C THR A 110 -0.42 6.91 -17.55
N ASP A 111 0.20 5.75 -17.83
CA ASP A 111 -0.32 4.45 -17.40
C ASP A 111 -0.14 4.30 -15.89
N ILE A 112 -1.24 4.06 -15.19
CA ILE A 112 -1.32 4.05 -13.73
C ILE A 112 -0.43 2.95 -13.13
N GLU A 113 -0.40 1.77 -13.76
CA GLU A 113 0.37 0.64 -13.25
C GLU A 113 1.86 0.83 -13.51
N LEU A 114 2.23 1.37 -14.68
CA LEU A 114 3.62 1.71 -14.98
C LEU A 114 4.13 2.87 -14.11
N ALA A 115 3.26 3.83 -13.79
CA ALA A 115 3.59 4.94 -12.91
C ALA A 115 3.85 4.45 -11.48
N ALA A 116 3.01 3.55 -10.97
CA ALA A 116 3.22 2.92 -9.67
C ALA A 116 4.48 2.04 -9.63
N ASP A 117 4.72 1.23 -10.67
CA ASP A 117 5.93 0.42 -10.81
C ASP A 117 7.20 1.30 -10.77
N ALA A 118 7.21 2.37 -11.55
CA ALA A 118 8.34 3.26 -11.67
C ALA A 118 8.57 4.06 -10.37
N LEU A 119 7.50 4.50 -9.71
CA LEU A 119 7.59 5.20 -8.42
C LEU A 119 8.06 4.26 -7.31
N ALA A 120 7.55 3.02 -7.24
CA ALA A 120 8.02 2.01 -6.28
C ALA A 120 9.51 1.67 -6.49
N ALA A 121 9.94 1.55 -7.75
CA ALA A 121 11.36 1.36 -8.08
C ALA A 121 12.20 2.56 -7.62
N SER A 122 11.70 3.79 -7.75
CA SER A 122 12.39 4.99 -7.24
C SER A 122 12.58 4.99 -5.71
N TRP A 123 11.77 4.21 -4.99
CA TRP A 123 11.89 3.98 -3.55
C TRP A 123 12.79 2.80 -3.18
N GLY A 124 13.37 2.11 -4.17
CA GLY A 124 14.24 0.95 -4.00
C GLY A 124 13.52 -0.40 -4.05
N PHE A 125 12.24 -0.43 -4.45
CA PHE A 125 11.43 -1.64 -4.52
C PHE A 125 11.09 -1.97 -5.98
N GLU A 126 12.05 -2.58 -6.68
CA GLU A 126 11.88 -2.95 -8.08
C GLU A 126 10.90 -4.12 -8.27
N ARG A 127 10.18 -4.09 -9.39
CA ARG A 127 9.29 -5.17 -9.80
C ARG A 127 10.08 -6.47 -10.05
N PRO A 128 9.76 -7.57 -9.36
CA PRO A 128 10.40 -8.85 -9.60
C PRO A 128 10.11 -9.38 -11.01
N ALA A 129 11.11 -9.97 -11.66
CA ALA A 129 10.97 -10.56 -13.00
C ALA A 129 9.91 -11.67 -13.08
N SER A 130 9.57 -12.30 -11.95
CA SER A 130 8.55 -13.35 -11.85
C SER A 130 7.11 -12.82 -11.69
N TRP A 131 6.88 -11.50 -11.77
CA TRP A 131 5.55 -10.94 -11.64
C TRP A 131 4.66 -11.31 -12.83
N ARG A 132 3.72 -12.23 -12.59
CA ARG A 132 2.51 -12.41 -13.42
C ARG A 132 1.30 -12.12 -12.54
N LYS A 133 0.43 -11.20 -12.96
CA LYS A 133 -0.93 -11.08 -12.37
C LYS A 133 -1.61 -12.44 -12.58
N SER A 134 -1.72 -13.24 -11.51
CA SER A 134 -2.51 -14.48 -11.47
C SER A 134 -3.98 -14.15 -11.23
#